data_AF-Q53977-F1
#
_entry.id   AF-Q53977-F1
#
_cell.length_a   1.000
_cell.length_b   1.000
_cell.length_c   1.000
_cell.angle_alpha   90.00
_cell.angle_beta   90.00
_cell.angle_gamma   90.00
#
_symmetry.space_group_name_H-M   'P 1'
#
loop_
_entity.id
_entity.type
_entity.pdbx_description
1 polymer ?
#
loop_
_entity_poly.entity_id
_entity_poly.type
_entity_poly.pdbx_seq_one_letter_code
_entity_poly.pdbx_strand_id
1 'polypeptide(L)'
;GLQETVNQASGALQKNQNGADIPGKDTFTKNIGACRAYSAWVDIGGDSQVWTTAQFISWLESQGAFNHPYWMCKGSWAYANNKVITDTGCGNICLAGAVVEVTGTRGAMTIRVTTPGTSSGGGITNAQFTYINHGDAYAPGWRRDYNTKNQQPAFALGQTGSRVANDKAVGWNWNSGVYDADIKGATALILHFNKNTGA
;
A
#
# COMPACT_ATOMS: atom_id res chain seq x y z
N GLY A 1 -1.71 -52.03 17.05
CA GLY A 1 -2.24 -53.16 16.22
C GLY A 1 -2.89 -52.63 14.93
N LEU A 2 -3.38 -53.47 14.01
CA LEU A 2 -3.94 -53.01 12.72
C LEU A 2 -5.02 -51.91 12.89
N GLN A 3 -5.89 -52.05 13.88
CA GLN A 3 -6.93 -51.05 14.18
C GLN A 3 -6.35 -49.66 14.49
N GLU A 4 -5.26 -49.61 15.24
CA GLU A 4 -4.59 -48.37 15.62
C GLU A 4 -3.94 -47.69 14.40
N THR A 5 -3.34 -48.49 13.52
CA THR A 5 -2.78 -48.02 12.25
C THR A 5 -3.86 -47.40 11.36
N VAL A 6 -5.04 -48.04 11.27
CA VAL A 6 -6.17 -47.49 10.51
C VAL A 6 -6.64 -46.17 11.12
N ASN A 7 -6.79 -46.09 12.43
CA ASN A 7 -7.22 -44.87 13.12
C ASN A 7 -6.23 -43.71 12.88
N GLN A 8 -4.92 -43.96 12.94
CA GLN A 8 -3.90 -42.95 12.64
C GLN A 8 -3.94 -42.50 11.17
N ALA A 9 -4.12 -43.42 10.23
CA ALA A 9 -4.22 -43.10 8.82
C ALA A 9 -5.47 -42.26 8.49
N SER A 10 -6.60 -42.56 9.14
CA SER A 10 -7.84 -41.77 9.01
C SER A 10 -7.72 -40.36 9.61
N GLY A 11 -6.84 -40.16 10.60
CA GLY A 11 -6.58 -38.84 11.19
C GLY A 11 -5.56 -37.98 10.43
N ALA A 12 -4.89 -38.53 9.41
CA ALA A 12 -3.92 -37.80 8.59
C ALA A 12 -4.63 -37.00 7.48
N LEU A 13 -3.94 -35.97 6.96
CA LEU A 13 -4.43 -35.23 5.79
C LEU A 13 -4.49 -36.13 4.56
N GLN A 14 -5.65 -36.16 3.92
CA GLN A 14 -5.91 -37.00 2.76
C GLN A 14 -5.54 -36.25 1.48
N LYS A 15 -4.57 -36.79 0.72
CA LYS A 15 -4.05 -36.14 -0.51
C LYS A 15 -5.15 -35.81 -1.52
N ASN A 16 -6.14 -36.69 -1.67
CA ASN A 16 -7.27 -36.50 -2.59
C ASN A 16 -8.25 -35.39 -2.14
N GLN A 17 -8.18 -34.94 -0.90
CA GLN A 17 -9.03 -33.86 -0.38
C GLN A 17 -8.39 -32.47 -0.53
N ASN A 18 -7.11 -32.38 -0.92
CA ASN A 18 -6.43 -31.12 -1.20
C ASN A 18 -6.57 -30.08 -0.08
N GLY A 19 -6.53 -30.53 1.19
CA GLY A 19 -6.65 -29.67 2.37
C GLY A 19 -8.08 -29.25 2.74
N ALA A 20 -9.12 -29.76 2.06
CA ALA A 20 -10.51 -29.56 2.45
C ALA A 20 -10.78 -30.08 3.87
N ASP A 21 -10.09 -31.14 4.25
CA ASP A 21 -10.11 -31.84 5.53
C ASP A 21 -9.29 -31.20 6.65
N ILE A 22 -8.61 -30.09 6.39
CA ILE A 22 -7.97 -29.29 7.44
C ILE A 22 -9.07 -28.67 8.33
N PRO A 23 -9.16 -29.04 9.62
CA PRO A 23 -10.24 -28.54 10.50
C PRO A 23 -10.11 -27.04 10.81
N GLY A 24 -8.88 -26.55 10.94
CA GLY A 24 -8.57 -25.16 11.25
C GLY A 24 -7.68 -24.53 10.19
N LYS A 25 -8.23 -24.20 9.02
CA LYS A 25 -7.47 -23.62 7.89
C LYS A 25 -6.75 -22.34 8.28
N ASP A 26 -7.38 -21.50 9.11
CA ASP A 26 -6.78 -20.29 9.64
C ASP A 26 -5.50 -20.58 10.45
N THR A 27 -5.57 -21.51 11.40
CA THR A 27 -4.42 -21.92 12.23
C THR A 27 -3.35 -22.63 11.40
N PHE A 28 -3.77 -23.48 10.45
CA PHE A 28 -2.85 -24.13 9.53
C PHE A 28 -2.03 -23.12 8.73
N THR A 29 -2.68 -22.12 8.13
CA THR A 29 -2.03 -21.03 7.39
C THR A 29 -1.05 -20.24 8.26
N LYS A 30 -1.38 -19.99 9.54
CA LYS A 30 -0.46 -19.36 10.51
C LYS A 30 0.79 -20.20 10.71
N ASN A 31 0.61 -21.49 11.01
CA ASN A 31 1.69 -22.39 11.38
C ASN A 31 2.71 -22.59 10.25
N ILE A 32 2.25 -22.59 9.00
CA ILE A 32 3.14 -22.73 7.83
C ILE A 32 3.70 -21.39 7.33
N GLY A 33 3.30 -20.27 7.93
CA GLY A 33 3.74 -18.93 7.53
C GLY A 33 3.25 -18.48 6.14
N ALA A 34 2.19 -19.09 5.61
CA ALA A 34 1.62 -18.70 4.33
C ALA A 34 0.82 -17.40 4.46
N CYS A 35 0.75 -16.64 3.36
CA CYS A 35 -0.12 -15.46 3.30
C CYS A 35 -1.58 -15.87 3.52
N ARG A 36 -2.27 -15.18 4.45
CA ARG A 36 -3.71 -15.30 4.57
C ARG A 36 -4.41 -14.32 3.63
N ALA A 37 -4.91 -14.84 2.52
CA ALA A 37 -5.90 -14.14 1.70
C ALA A 37 -7.26 -14.16 2.41
N TYR A 38 -7.52 -13.15 3.24
CA TYR A 38 -8.72 -13.09 4.09
C TYR A 38 -10.01 -13.06 3.29
N SER A 39 -10.07 -12.16 2.30
CA SER A 39 -11.23 -12.00 1.43
C SER A 39 -10.81 -11.30 0.16
N ALA A 40 -11.36 -11.76 -0.97
CA ALA A 40 -11.31 -11.06 -2.25
C ALA A 40 -12.35 -9.92 -2.34
N TRP A 41 -13.24 -9.80 -1.34
CA TRP A 41 -14.32 -8.83 -1.29
C TRP A 41 -14.81 -8.59 0.14
N VAL A 42 -14.39 -7.50 0.77
CA VAL A 42 -14.83 -7.13 2.13
C VAL A 42 -15.21 -5.66 2.21
N ASP A 43 -16.32 -5.34 2.88
CA ASP A 43 -16.68 -3.97 3.22
C ASP A 43 -15.78 -3.49 4.36
N ILE A 44 -14.79 -2.66 4.04
CA ILE A 44 -13.80 -2.20 5.02
C ILE A 44 -14.40 -1.05 5.82
N GLY A 45 -15.03 -1.42 6.94
CA GLY A 45 -15.65 -0.53 7.92
C GLY A 45 -17.15 -0.31 7.77
N GLY A 46 -17.78 -0.86 6.71
CA GLY A 46 -19.23 -1.00 6.57
C GLY A 46 -20.01 0.28 6.22
N ASP A 47 -19.33 1.42 6.11
CA ASP A 47 -19.91 2.69 5.67
C ASP A 47 -18.82 3.60 5.04
N SER A 48 -19.19 4.80 4.57
CA SER A 48 -18.32 5.76 3.87
C SER A 48 -17.69 6.84 4.75
N GLN A 49 -17.79 6.72 6.07
CA GLN A 49 -17.20 7.66 7.01
C GLN A 49 -15.66 7.58 6.99
N VAL A 50 -15.06 8.58 7.61
CA VAL A 50 -13.60 8.67 7.71
C VAL A 50 -13.07 7.82 8.87
N TRP A 51 -11.84 7.35 8.72
CA TRP A 51 -11.05 6.74 9.77
C TRP A 51 -9.73 7.48 9.98
N THR A 52 -9.28 7.48 11.23
CA THR A 52 -7.87 7.70 11.54
C THR A 52 -7.07 6.44 11.24
N THR A 53 -5.76 6.58 11.10
CA THR A 53 -4.83 5.46 10.95
C THR A 53 -4.96 4.49 12.12
N ALA A 54 -5.14 5.00 13.34
CA ALA A 54 -5.37 4.17 14.52
C ALA A 54 -6.66 3.35 14.43
N GLN A 55 -7.77 3.93 13.97
CA GLN A 55 -9.04 3.20 13.78
C GLN A 55 -8.91 2.12 12.71
N PHE A 56 -8.21 2.41 11.62
CA PHE A 56 -7.93 1.40 10.58
C PHE A 56 -7.09 0.24 11.11
N ILE A 57 -6.04 0.52 11.89
CA ILE A 57 -5.22 -0.52 12.53
C ILE A 57 -6.04 -1.36 13.50
N SER A 58 -6.92 -0.76 14.31
CA SER A 58 -7.82 -1.50 15.20
C SER A 58 -8.80 -2.38 14.42
N TRP A 59 -9.27 -1.92 13.25
CA TRP A 59 -10.09 -2.77 12.38
C TRP A 59 -9.28 -3.96 11.87
N LEU A 60 -8.06 -3.76 11.37
CA LEU A 60 -7.17 -4.85 10.93
C LEU A 60 -6.92 -5.88 12.05
N GLU A 61 -6.70 -5.40 13.27
CA GLU A 61 -6.55 -6.24 14.46
C GLU A 61 -7.78 -7.10 14.72
N SER A 62 -8.98 -6.52 14.63
CA SER A 62 -10.23 -7.28 14.77
C SER A 62 -10.48 -8.30 13.65
N GLN A 63 -9.87 -8.11 12.46
CA GLN A 63 -9.88 -9.10 11.37
C GLN A 63 -8.79 -10.18 11.53
N GLY A 64 -8.00 -10.10 12.61
CA GLY A 64 -6.90 -11.02 12.90
C GLY A 64 -5.67 -10.80 12.03
N ALA A 65 -5.49 -9.63 11.39
CA ALA A 65 -4.38 -9.38 10.47
C ALA A 65 -3.01 -9.60 11.11
N PHE A 66 -2.84 -9.19 12.37
CA PHE A 66 -1.59 -9.33 13.12
C PHE A 66 -1.36 -10.72 13.73
N ASN A 67 -2.29 -11.65 13.53
CA ASN A 67 -2.13 -13.06 13.93
C ASN A 67 -1.51 -13.92 12.82
N HIS A 68 -1.11 -13.30 11.70
CA HIS A 68 -0.43 -13.95 10.59
C HIS A 68 0.86 -13.17 10.26
N PRO A 69 1.94 -13.85 9.84
CA PRO A 69 3.14 -13.15 9.40
C PRO A 69 2.89 -12.30 8.14
N TYR A 70 1.95 -12.75 7.30
CA TYR A 70 1.45 -12.00 6.16
C TYR A 70 -0.06 -12.22 5.99
N TRP A 71 -0.82 -11.13 5.90
CA TRP A 71 -2.26 -11.10 5.72
C TRP A 71 -2.64 -10.13 4.60
N MET A 72 -3.67 -10.43 3.83
CA MET A 72 -4.18 -9.51 2.81
C MET A 72 -5.70 -9.59 2.66
N CYS A 73 -6.31 -8.51 2.19
CA CYS A 73 -7.69 -8.50 1.72
C CYS A 73 -7.87 -7.52 0.56
N LYS A 74 -9.01 -7.64 -0.11
CA LYS A 74 -9.47 -6.67 -1.10
C LYS A 74 -10.79 -6.04 -0.66
N GLY A 75 -10.80 -4.72 -0.55
CA GLY A 75 -11.99 -3.93 -0.26
C GLY A 75 -13.03 -4.08 -1.37
N SER A 76 -14.31 -4.04 -0.99
CA SER A 76 -15.42 -4.05 -1.94
C SER A 76 -15.44 -2.76 -2.76
N TRP A 77 -16.07 -2.79 -3.93
CA TRP A 77 -16.21 -1.61 -4.80
C TRP A 77 -17.30 -0.65 -4.33
N ALA A 78 -18.07 -1.04 -3.31
CA ALA A 78 -19.15 -0.22 -2.77
C ALA A 78 -18.57 0.97 -2.00
N TYR A 79 -18.42 2.12 -2.67
CA TYR A 79 -17.91 3.36 -2.03
C TYR A 79 -18.68 3.73 -0.76
N ALA A 80 -19.98 3.43 -0.70
CA ALA A 80 -20.83 3.70 0.46
C ALA A 80 -20.51 2.83 1.67
N ASN A 81 -19.80 1.70 1.49
CA ASN A 81 -19.54 0.69 2.53
C ASN A 81 -18.07 0.62 2.94
N ASN A 82 -17.21 1.47 2.37
CA ASN A 82 -15.78 1.47 2.65
C ASN A 82 -15.31 2.82 3.13
N LYS A 83 -14.51 2.79 4.19
CA LYS A 83 -13.97 3.98 4.86
C LYS A 83 -12.92 4.68 4.02
N VAL A 84 -12.61 5.91 4.41
CA VAL A 84 -11.49 6.70 3.89
C VAL A 84 -10.57 7.08 5.04
N ILE A 85 -9.27 6.77 4.92
CA ILE A 85 -8.26 7.18 5.91
C ILE A 85 -7.76 8.58 5.56
N THR A 86 -7.80 9.52 6.49
CA THR A 86 -7.58 10.95 6.19
C THR A 86 -6.43 11.61 6.94
N ASP A 87 -5.85 10.95 7.94
CA ASP A 87 -4.75 11.49 8.77
C ASP A 87 -3.36 11.04 8.32
N THR A 88 -3.21 10.61 7.07
CA THR A 88 -1.97 9.97 6.58
C THR A 88 -0.82 10.95 6.38
N GLY A 89 -1.10 12.24 6.22
CA GLY A 89 -0.10 13.26 5.85
C GLY A 89 0.41 13.17 4.41
N CYS A 90 0.05 12.14 3.65
CA CYS A 90 0.46 11.94 2.26
C CYS A 90 -0.72 11.71 1.29
N GLY A 91 -1.93 12.13 1.70
CA GLY A 91 -3.18 12.08 0.93
C GLY A 91 -4.15 11.01 1.43
N ASN A 92 -5.44 11.24 1.21
CA ASN A 92 -6.49 10.33 1.68
C ASN A 92 -6.41 8.96 0.99
N ILE A 93 -6.73 7.91 1.73
CA ILE A 93 -6.77 6.54 1.23
C ILE A 93 -8.21 6.05 1.26
N CYS A 94 -8.88 5.99 0.10
CA CYS A 94 -10.17 5.33 -0.01
C CYS A 94 -9.98 3.81 -0.08
N LEU A 95 -10.69 3.08 0.77
CA LEU A 95 -10.52 1.62 0.89
C LEU A 95 -11.42 0.83 -0.07
N ALA A 96 -12.34 1.51 -0.78
CA ALA A 96 -13.16 0.89 -1.81
C ALA A 96 -12.30 0.36 -2.96
N GLY A 97 -12.40 -0.94 -3.24
CA GLY A 97 -11.64 -1.62 -4.28
C GLY A 97 -10.14 -1.75 -4.00
N ALA A 98 -9.65 -1.19 -2.88
CA ALA A 98 -8.23 -1.19 -2.53
C ALA A 98 -7.77 -2.59 -2.12
N VAL A 99 -6.50 -2.91 -2.41
CA VAL A 99 -5.83 -4.08 -1.83
C VAL A 99 -5.11 -3.63 -0.57
N VAL A 100 -5.31 -4.35 0.52
CA VAL A 100 -4.64 -4.11 1.80
C VAL A 100 -3.77 -5.32 2.12
N GLU A 101 -2.51 -5.07 2.40
CA GLU A 101 -1.49 -6.06 2.76
C GLU A 101 -0.88 -5.68 4.11
N VAL A 102 -0.78 -6.64 5.03
CA VAL A 102 -0.24 -6.43 6.38
C VAL A 102 0.83 -7.47 6.64
N THR A 103 2.03 -7.02 6.97
CA THR A 103 3.17 -7.86 7.35
C THR A 103 3.67 -7.47 8.73
N GLY A 104 4.10 -8.46 9.52
CA GLY A 104 4.57 -8.26 10.89
C GLY A 104 3.45 -8.36 11.95
N THR A 105 3.71 -7.82 13.13
CA THR A 105 2.84 -7.95 14.32
C THR A 105 2.28 -6.59 14.73
N ARG A 106 1.36 -6.58 15.70
CA ARG A 106 0.72 -5.33 16.18
C ARG A 106 1.72 -4.28 16.69
N GLY A 107 2.87 -4.70 17.22
CA GLY A 107 3.92 -3.81 17.72
C GLY A 107 5.00 -3.45 16.68
N ALA A 108 5.10 -4.22 15.59
CA ALA A 108 6.05 -3.99 14.50
C ALA A 108 5.39 -4.40 13.18
N MET A 109 4.77 -3.42 12.51
CA MET A 109 3.94 -3.65 11.32
C MET A 109 4.42 -2.86 10.10
N THR A 110 4.18 -3.45 8.94
CA THR A 110 4.15 -2.75 7.66
C THR A 110 2.79 -3.01 7.00
N ILE A 111 2.06 -1.94 6.70
CA ILE A 111 0.78 -2.00 5.98
C ILE A 111 0.98 -1.36 4.61
N ARG A 112 0.61 -2.07 3.54
CA ARG A 112 0.55 -1.51 2.19
C ARG A 112 -0.90 -1.44 1.73
N VAL A 113 -1.27 -0.32 1.13
CA VAL A 113 -2.59 -0.12 0.52
C VAL A 113 -2.40 0.33 -0.92
N THR A 114 -2.92 -0.46 -1.86
CA THR A 114 -2.93 -0.12 -3.28
C THR A 114 -4.32 0.33 -3.69
N THR A 115 -4.45 1.58 -4.12
CA THR A 115 -5.74 2.17 -4.52
C THR A 115 -6.04 1.94 -6.01
N PRO A 116 -7.32 1.77 -6.38
CA PRO A 116 -7.72 1.57 -7.77
C PRO A 116 -7.69 2.88 -8.59
N GLY A 117 -8.07 2.80 -9.87
CA GLY A 117 -8.09 3.94 -10.78
C GLY A 117 -9.17 4.99 -10.51
N THR A 118 -10.13 4.69 -9.63
CA THR A 118 -11.26 5.56 -9.25
C THR A 118 -11.41 5.57 -7.73
N SER A 119 -11.97 6.65 -7.16
CA SER A 119 -12.08 6.82 -5.71
C SER A 119 -13.26 7.72 -5.34
N SER A 120 -13.69 7.66 -4.08
CA SER A 120 -14.57 8.64 -3.43
C SER A 120 -13.84 9.32 -2.24
N GLY A 121 -14.49 10.30 -1.59
CA GLY A 121 -13.98 10.91 -0.34
C GLY A 121 -12.61 11.60 -0.44
N GLY A 122 -12.24 12.07 -1.63
CA GLY A 122 -10.93 12.69 -1.89
C GLY A 122 -9.75 11.71 -1.88
N GLY A 123 -10.00 10.40 -1.91
CA GLY A 123 -8.95 9.40 -1.97
C GLY A 123 -8.09 9.49 -3.23
N ILE A 124 -6.79 9.29 -3.06
CA ILE A 124 -5.84 9.30 -4.18
C ILE A 124 -5.94 7.99 -4.95
N THR A 125 -6.18 8.07 -6.25
CA THR A 125 -6.24 6.92 -7.15
C THR A 125 -4.86 6.51 -7.65
N ASN A 126 -4.73 5.27 -8.14
CA ASN A 126 -3.51 4.75 -8.78
C ASN A 126 -2.24 4.89 -7.90
N ALA A 127 -2.38 4.78 -6.58
CA ALA A 127 -1.31 5.01 -5.63
C ALA A 127 -1.06 3.79 -4.75
N GLN A 128 0.19 3.65 -4.29
CA GLN A 128 0.56 2.73 -3.23
C GLN A 128 0.94 3.55 -2.01
N PHE A 129 0.33 3.21 -0.88
CA PHE A 129 0.60 3.79 0.41
C PHE A 129 1.27 2.74 1.29
N THR A 130 2.37 3.09 1.96
CA THR A 130 3.06 2.21 2.90
C THR A 130 3.12 2.87 4.27
N TYR A 131 2.48 2.26 5.26
CA TYR A 131 2.64 2.59 6.66
C TYR A 131 3.70 1.68 7.29
N ILE A 132 4.65 2.26 8.02
CA ILE A 132 5.64 1.50 8.79
C ILE A 132 5.55 1.95 10.24
N ASN A 133 5.53 0.99 11.17
CA ASN A 133 5.58 1.23 12.60
C ASN A 133 6.43 0.16 13.30
N HIS A 134 7.40 0.58 14.11
CA HIS A 134 8.26 -0.28 14.96
C HIS A 134 8.23 0.18 16.43
N GLY A 135 7.14 0.84 16.85
CA GLY A 135 7.00 1.56 18.11
C GLY A 135 7.14 3.06 17.94
N ASP A 136 6.55 3.83 18.85
CA ASP A 136 6.43 5.29 18.74
C ASP A 136 7.78 6.01 18.63
N ALA A 137 8.84 5.43 19.22
CA ALA A 137 10.21 5.95 19.14
C ALA A 137 10.85 5.85 17.74
N TYR A 138 10.23 5.13 16.81
CA TYR A 138 10.76 4.86 15.46
C TYR A 138 10.03 5.63 14.35
N ALA A 139 9.43 6.77 14.70
CA ALA A 139 8.75 7.68 13.78
C ALA A 139 7.76 6.96 12.84
N PRO A 140 6.71 6.31 13.39
CA PRO A 140 5.73 5.61 12.58
C PRO A 140 5.00 6.58 11.64
N GLY A 141 4.70 6.15 10.43
CA GLY A 141 4.06 7.05 9.46
C GLY A 141 3.79 6.43 8.09
N TRP A 142 2.91 7.09 7.34
CA TRP A 142 2.59 6.75 5.96
C TRP A 142 3.57 7.41 4.98
N ARG A 143 3.82 6.69 3.89
CA ARG A 143 4.48 7.19 2.68
C ARG A 143 3.58 6.85 1.50
N ARG A 144 3.59 7.70 0.47
CA ARG A 144 2.91 7.45 -0.80
C ARG A 144 3.93 7.37 -1.91
N ASP A 145 3.95 6.27 -2.63
CA ASP A 145 4.91 6.03 -3.70
C ASP A 145 4.45 6.74 -4.99
N TYR A 146 5.41 7.31 -5.72
CA TYR A 146 5.17 7.84 -7.06
C TYR A 146 5.36 6.76 -8.12
N ASN A 147 4.57 6.83 -9.19
CA ASN A 147 4.60 5.92 -10.33
C ASN A 147 4.15 6.65 -11.61
N THR A 148 4.02 5.93 -12.71
CA THR A 148 3.65 6.53 -14.02
C THR A 148 2.26 7.19 -14.04
N LYS A 149 1.38 6.85 -13.09
CA LYS A 149 0.04 7.44 -12.90
C LYS A 149 -0.02 8.41 -11.71
N ASN A 150 0.62 8.09 -10.59
CA ASN A 150 0.78 9.00 -9.45
C ASN A 150 2.14 9.70 -9.54
N GLN A 151 2.24 10.79 -10.29
CA GLN A 151 3.52 11.45 -10.53
C GLN A 151 3.93 12.36 -9.37
N GLN A 152 5.24 12.54 -9.18
CA GLN A 152 5.74 13.58 -8.29
C GLN A 152 5.36 14.96 -8.86
N PRO A 153 4.90 15.92 -8.03
CA PRO A 153 4.72 17.28 -8.50
C PRO A 153 6.04 17.83 -9.07
N ALA A 154 5.97 18.51 -10.21
CA ALA A 154 7.14 19.03 -10.94
C ALA A 154 8.08 19.89 -10.07
N PHE A 155 7.55 20.54 -9.03
CA PHE A 155 8.29 21.49 -8.19
C PHE A 155 8.41 21.03 -6.73
N ALA A 156 8.20 19.75 -6.46
CA ALA A 156 7.85 19.31 -5.11
C ALA A 156 8.91 19.59 -4.03
N LEU A 157 10.22 19.49 -4.29
CA LEU A 157 11.22 19.47 -3.20
C LEU A 157 12.62 20.00 -3.54
N GLY A 158 12.77 20.82 -4.58
CA GLY A 158 14.06 21.46 -4.92
C GLY A 158 14.50 21.23 -6.37
N GLN A 159 15.81 21.24 -6.60
CA GLN A 159 16.39 21.07 -7.92
C GLN A 159 15.99 19.71 -8.54
N THR A 160 15.48 19.76 -9.77
CA THR A 160 15.18 18.66 -10.65
C THR A 160 16.43 18.33 -11.46
N GLY A 161 16.90 17.09 -11.40
CA GLY A 161 18.13 16.67 -12.08
C GLY A 161 19.40 17.36 -11.55
N SER A 162 20.52 17.18 -12.25
CA SER A 162 21.81 17.82 -11.93
C SER A 162 21.92 19.25 -12.49
N ARG A 163 22.86 20.05 -11.97
CA ARG A 163 23.11 21.42 -12.46
C ARG A 163 23.56 21.34 -13.92
N VAL A 164 22.93 22.14 -14.79
CA VAL A 164 23.24 22.20 -16.21
C VAL A 164 24.32 23.23 -16.51
N ALA A 165 25.06 23.04 -17.60
CA ALA A 165 26.25 23.82 -17.91
C ALA A 165 25.98 25.29 -18.32
N ASN A 166 24.74 25.63 -18.70
CA ASN A 166 24.31 26.97 -19.10
C ASN A 166 22.78 27.04 -19.23
N ASP A 167 22.24 28.21 -19.59
CA ASP A 167 20.81 28.52 -19.71
C ASP A 167 20.08 27.84 -20.90
N LYS A 168 20.80 27.12 -21.76
CA LYS A 168 20.26 26.40 -22.92
C LYS A 168 20.37 24.88 -22.81
N ALA A 169 20.93 24.39 -21.72
CA ALA A 169 21.31 22.98 -21.58
C ALA A 169 20.19 22.08 -21.01
N VAL A 170 19.02 22.62 -20.65
CA VAL A 170 17.85 21.80 -20.28
C VAL A 170 17.20 21.27 -21.55
N GLY A 171 17.25 19.95 -21.76
CA GLY A 171 16.66 19.30 -22.92
C GLY A 171 15.14 19.48 -22.96
N TRP A 172 14.59 19.71 -24.16
CA TRP A 172 13.15 19.99 -24.34
C TRP A 172 12.23 18.87 -23.83
N ASN A 173 12.73 17.64 -23.80
CA ASN A 173 12.02 16.41 -23.43
C ASN A 173 12.31 15.97 -21.98
N TRP A 174 13.02 16.77 -21.18
CA TRP A 174 13.33 16.42 -19.80
C TRP A 174 12.10 16.59 -18.90
N ASN A 175 12.14 16.05 -17.68
CA ASN A 175 11.00 16.18 -16.77
C ASN A 175 10.73 17.66 -16.44
N SER A 176 9.45 18.03 -16.38
CA SER A 176 9.05 19.34 -15.85
C SER A 176 9.62 19.54 -14.44
N GLY A 177 10.16 20.71 -14.16
CA GLY A 177 10.72 21.04 -12.85
C GLY A 177 11.66 22.23 -12.86
N VAL A 178 12.52 22.27 -11.84
CA VAL A 178 13.43 23.40 -11.54
C VAL A 178 14.87 22.97 -11.73
N TYR A 179 15.61 23.51 -12.70
CA TYR A 179 17.01 23.17 -12.94
C TYR A 179 17.93 24.31 -12.51
N ASP A 180 19.07 23.98 -11.92
CA ASP A 180 20.16 24.95 -11.69
C ASP A 180 20.99 25.07 -12.96
N ALA A 181 21.41 26.28 -13.32
CA ALA A 181 22.32 26.51 -14.43
C ALA A 181 23.58 27.25 -13.99
N ASP A 182 24.73 26.80 -14.49
CA ASP A 182 25.98 27.56 -14.37
C ASP A 182 25.98 28.70 -15.39
N ILE A 183 25.62 29.89 -14.93
CA ILE A 183 25.78 31.12 -15.71
C ILE A 183 26.87 31.92 -15.02
N LYS A 184 28.08 31.89 -15.58
CA LYS A 184 29.29 32.54 -15.02
C LYS A 184 28.95 33.90 -14.39
N GLY A 185 29.14 34.00 -13.07
CA GLY A 185 28.92 35.24 -12.30
C GLY A 185 27.49 35.46 -11.80
N ALA A 186 26.56 34.53 -11.98
CA ALA A 186 25.19 34.60 -11.47
C ALA A 186 24.69 33.23 -10.97
N THR A 187 23.74 33.25 -10.03
CA THR A 187 22.92 32.06 -9.71
C THR A 187 21.68 32.06 -10.58
N ALA A 188 21.46 30.97 -11.32
CA ALA A 188 20.36 30.89 -12.28
C ALA A 188 19.51 29.64 -12.06
N LEU A 189 18.20 29.86 -12.06
CA LEU A 189 17.18 28.83 -11.92
C LEU A 189 16.34 28.78 -13.20
N ILE A 190 16.19 27.61 -13.80
CA ILE A 190 15.37 27.39 -15.00
C ILE A 190 14.11 26.62 -14.60
N LEU A 191 12.95 27.25 -14.78
CA LEU A 191 11.66 26.57 -14.67
C LEU A 191 11.32 25.94 -16.03
N HIS A 192 11.43 24.62 -16.11
CA HIS A 192 11.15 23.86 -17.33
C HIS A 192 9.75 23.24 -17.27
N PHE A 193 8.96 23.47 -18.31
CA PHE A 193 7.64 22.89 -18.48
C PHE A 193 7.64 21.99 -19.72
N ASN A 194 7.86 20.70 -19.52
CA ASN A 194 7.73 19.72 -20.58
C ASN A 194 6.26 19.36 -20.77
N LYS A 195 5.72 19.70 -21.95
CA LYS A 195 4.36 19.36 -22.39
C LYS A 195 4.30 18.11 -23.27
N ASN A 196 5.44 17.47 -23.56
CA ASN A 196 5.60 16.40 -24.54
C ASN A 196 5.08 16.77 -25.94
N THR A 197 5.12 18.06 -26.30
CA THR A 197 4.66 18.59 -27.59
C THR A 197 5.80 19.23 -28.40
N GLY A 198 7.05 18.89 -28.09
CA GLY A 198 8.21 19.41 -28.83
C GLY A 198 8.39 18.69 -30.16
N ALA A 199 8.30 19.44 -31.25
CA ALA A 199 8.81 19.08 -32.57
C ALA A 199 10.31 19.40 -32.66
#